data_AF-A0A7S0XPP0-F1
#
_entry.id   AF-A0A7S0XPP0-F1
#
_cell.length_a   1.000
_cell.length_b   1.000
_cell.length_c   1.000
_cell.angle_alpha   90.00
_cell.angle_beta   90.00
_cell.angle_gamma   90.00
#
_symmetry.space_group_name_H-M   'P 1'
#
loop_
_entity.id
_entity.type
_entity.pdbx_description
1 polymer ?
#
loop_
_entity_poly.entity_id
_entity_poly.type
_entity_poly.pdbx_seq_one_letter_code
_entity_poly.pdbx_strand_id
1 'polypeptide(L)'
;PSELTVEIWVRLSEVSYSSSLFAPLIRSIGSDAASGFALVISEAGKWQFLIANGDGTSASQGARSGMLVLSDAAWSVCTATSSVVVGEWTHIAGTYAGGVQRIFVNGVLETEATGVTRMSPNLDGPVLFGGGCEAATTQCGD
;
A
#
# COMPACT_ATOMS: atom_id res chain seq x y z
N PRO A 1 10.90 6.07 -10.67
CA PRO A 1 12.12 5.31 -10.37
C PRO A 1 12.05 3.97 -11.08
N SER A 2 13.18 3.39 -11.50
CA SER A 2 13.18 2.05 -12.11
C SER A 2 13.05 0.94 -11.07
N GLU A 3 13.40 1.23 -9.82
CA GLU A 3 13.43 0.27 -8.72
C GLU A 3 13.05 0.95 -7.38
N LEU A 4 12.47 0.17 -6.46
CA LEU A 4 12.17 0.55 -5.07
C LEU A 4 12.14 -0.70 -4.19
N THR A 5 12.63 -0.56 -2.96
CA THR A 5 12.36 -1.50 -1.86
C THR A 5 11.84 -0.72 -0.65
N VAL A 6 10.80 -1.22 -0.01
CA VAL A 6 10.25 -0.71 1.26
C VAL A 6 10.04 -1.90 2.19
N GLU A 7 10.45 -1.77 3.44
CA GLU A 7 10.28 -2.83 4.44
C GLU A 7 9.96 -2.30 5.83
N ILE A 8 9.32 -3.13 6.65
CA ILE A 8 8.97 -2.83 8.04
C ILE A 8 8.86 -4.12 8.87
N TRP A 9 9.26 -4.05 10.14
CA TRP A 9 8.87 -5.00 11.17
C TRP A 9 7.68 -4.43 11.95
N VAL A 10 6.60 -5.20 12.08
CA VAL A 10 5.38 -4.78 12.77
C VAL A 10 4.89 -5.85 13.75
N ARG A 11 4.35 -5.40 14.88
CA ARG A 11 3.60 -6.25 15.83
C ARG A 11 2.29 -5.56 16.16
N LEU A 12 1.18 -6.18 15.79
CA LEU A 12 -0.16 -5.63 16.00
C LEU A 12 -0.75 -6.20 17.28
N SER A 13 -1.35 -5.36 18.11
CA SER A 13 -2.06 -5.78 19.34
C SER A 13 -3.49 -6.23 19.05
N GLU A 14 -4.08 -5.72 17.97
CA GLU A 14 -5.40 -6.05 17.47
C GLU A 14 -5.44 -5.73 15.98
N VAL A 15 -6.41 -6.31 15.26
CA VAL A 15 -6.79 -5.81 13.95
C VAL A 15 -8.30 -5.72 13.89
N SER A 16 -8.80 -4.50 13.74
CA SER A 16 -10.21 -4.23 13.52
C SER A 16 -10.45 -4.08 12.03
N TYR A 17 -10.94 -5.15 11.40
CA TYR A 17 -11.40 -5.10 10.02
C TYR A 17 -12.82 -4.53 10.00
N SER A 18 -13.00 -3.37 9.42
CA SER A 18 -14.32 -2.94 8.93
C SER A 18 -14.27 -3.02 7.40
N SER A 19 -15.42 -3.23 6.76
CA SER A 19 -15.59 -3.41 5.30
C SER A 19 -15.24 -2.17 4.46
N SER A 20 -14.38 -1.31 4.98
CA SER A 20 -14.02 -0.02 4.40
C SER A 20 -12.70 0.53 4.94
N LEU A 21 -12.03 -0.17 5.88
CA LEU A 21 -10.82 0.32 6.52
C LEU A 21 -9.62 -0.55 6.16
N PHE A 22 -8.72 0.04 5.39
CA PHE A 22 -7.36 -0.44 5.25
C PHE A 22 -6.52 0.17 6.36
N ALA A 23 -5.61 -0.61 6.94
CA ALA A 23 -4.70 -0.13 7.97
C ALA A 23 -3.32 0.11 7.35
N PRO A 24 -2.97 1.34 6.93
CA PRO A 24 -1.64 1.65 6.45
C PRO A 24 -0.62 1.45 7.57
N LEU A 25 0.44 0.70 7.27
CA LEU A 25 1.61 0.55 8.14
C LEU A 25 2.59 1.68 7.86
N ILE A 26 2.89 1.87 6.58
CA ILE A 26 3.72 2.93 6.04
C ILE A 26 3.16 3.32 4.67
N ARG A 27 3.02 4.62 4.42
CA ARG A 27 2.57 5.15 3.13
C ARG A 27 3.36 6.39 2.75
N SER A 28 3.53 6.58 1.46
CA SER A 28 4.06 7.80 0.85
C SER A 28 3.20 8.10 -0.34
N ILE A 29 2.41 9.17 -0.29
CA ILE A 29 1.40 9.46 -1.31
C ILE A 29 1.51 10.92 -1.70
N GLY A 30 1.64 11.16 -3.00
CA GLY A 30 1.73 12.51 -3.56
C GLY A 30 0.43 13.28 -3.43
N SER A 31 0.51 14.59 -3.64
CA SER A 31 -0.69 15.45 -3.66
C SER A 31 -1.64 15.11 -4.81
N ASP A 32 -1.15 14.39 -5.82
CA ASP A 32 -1.87 13.83 -6.97
C ASP A 32 -2.64 12.54 -6.66
N ALA A 33 -2.48 11.96 -5.46
CA ALA A 33 -3.04 10.67 -5.04
C ALA A 33 -2.70 9.48 -5.96
N ALA A 34 -1.76 9.66 -6.89
CA ALA A 34 -1.40 8.70 -7.93
C ALA A 34 0.12 8.50 -8.04
N SER A 35 0.89 9.09 -7.13
CA SER A 35 2.34 8.87 -6.99
C SER A 35 2.68 8.35 -5.61
N GLY A 36 3.63 7.40 -5.55
CA GLY A 36 4.17 6.85 -4.31
C GLY A 36 3.89 5.36 -4.08
N PHE A 37 3.82 4.97 -2.81
CA PHE A 37 3.71 3.58 -2.36
C PHE A 37 2.95 3.45 -1.04
N ALA A 38 2.48 2.24 -0.74
CA ALA A 38 1.99 1.90 0.59
C ALA A 38 2.23 0.42 0.93
N LEU A 39 2.51 0.14 2.21
CA LEU A 39 2.31 -1.18 2.81
C LEU A 39 1.09 -1.09 3.72
N VAL A 40 0.08 -1.91 3.45
CA VAL A 40 -1.21 -1.86 4.15
C VAL A 40 -1.67 -3.26 4.54
N ILE A 41 -2.64 -3.30 5.44
CA ILE A 41 -3.46 -4.48 5.70
C ILE A 41 -4.80 -4.29 4.97
N SER A 42 -5.17 -5.26 4.15
CA SER A 42 -6.45 -5.29 3.43
C SER A 42 -7.64 -5.50 4.37
N GLU A 43 -8.85 -5.22 3.90
CA GLU A 43 -10.10 -5.59 4.60
C GLU A 43 -10.21 -7.10 4.93
N ALA A 44 -9.57 -7.96 4.13
CA ALA A 44 -9.52 -9.42 4.35
C ALA A 44 -8.36 -9.87 5.27
N GLY A 45 -7.64 -8.94 5.90
CA GLY A 45 -6.49 -9.25 6.75
C GLY A 45 -5.28 -9.84 6.02
N LYS A 46 -5.07 -9.45 4.77
CA LYS A 46 -3.86 -9.77 3.98
C LYS A 46 -2.90 -8.59 3.96
N TRP A 47 -1.61 -8.89 3.92
CA TRP A 47 -0.58 -7.90 3.65
C TRP A 47 -0.65 -7.49 2.18
N GLN A 48 -0.59 -6.18 1.91
CA GLN A 48 -0.58 -5.64 0.56
C GLN A 48 0.53 -4.62 0.39
N PHE A 49 1.23 -4.73 -0.73
CA PHE A 49 2.16 -3.72 -1.20
C PHE A 49 1.55 -3.03 -2.41
N LEU A 50 1.58 -1.70 -2.40
CA LEU A 50 1.03 -0.85 -3.42
C LEU A 50 2.07 0.08 -4.00
N ILE A 51 2.02 0.24 -5.32
CA ILE A 51 2.80 1.24 -6.05
C ILE A 51 1.90 1.97 -7.02
N ALA A 52 2.08 3.28 -7.10
CA ALA A 52 1.29 4.14 -7.96
C ALA A 52 1.98 4.40 -9.31
N ASN A 53 1.22 4.59 -10.38
CA ASN A 53 1.73 4.73 -11.75
C ASN A 53 1.82 6.19 -12.26
N GLY A 54 1.38 7.15 -11.45
CA GLY A 54 1.36 8.59 -11.76
C GLY A 54 0.12 9.04 -12.52
N ASP A 55 -0.86 8.16 -12.76
CA ASP A 55 -2.09 8.49 -13.49
C ASP A 55 -3.15 9.10 -12.56
N GLY A 56 -2.97 10.38 -12.21
CA GLY A 56 -3.94 11.14 -11.42
C GLY A 56 -5.30 11.35 -12.10
N THR A 57 -5.47 10.96 -13.38
CA THR A 57 -6.78 11.04 -14.05
C THR A 57 -7.68 9.86 -13.70
N SER A 58 -7.09 8.75 -13.28
CA SER A 58 -7.81 7.57 -12.80
C SER A 58 -8.21 7.70 -11.32
N ALA A 59 -7.51 8.56 -10.55
CA ALA A 59 -7.84 8.89 -9.17
C ALA A 59 -9.31 9.28 -9.05
N SER A 60 -10.07 8.51 -8.25
CA SER A 60 -11.51 8.74 -8.07
C SER A 60 -11.74 10.20 -7.66
N GLN A 61 -12.81 10.84 -8.14
CA GLN A 61 -13.10 12.28 -7.91
C GLN A 61 -13.23 12.68 -6.41
N GLY A 62 -13.13 11.73 -5.47
CA GLY A 62 -13.03 11.97 -4.04
C GLY A 62 -11.60 11.96 -3.48
N ALA A 63 -10.57 11.72 -4.28
CA ALA A 63 -9.19 11.63 -3.84
C ALA A 63 -8.70 12.97 -3.28
N ARG A 64 -8.54 13.08 -1.94
CA ARG A 64 -7.88 14.24 -1.33
C ARG A 64 -6.37 14.12 -1.52
N SER A 65 -5.66 15.24 -1.57
CA SER A 65 -4.19 15.25 -1.64
C SER A 65 -3.57 14.45 -0.50
N GLY A 66 -2.62 13.54 -0.82
CA GLY A 66 -1.92 12.72 0.17
C GLY A 66 -2.68 11.47 0.65
N MET A 67 -3.78 11.11 -0.01
CA MET A 67 -4.69 10.07 0.43
C MET A 67 -4.60 8.79 -0.39
N LEU A 68 -4.69 7.62 0.27
CA LEU A 68 -4.71 6.33 -0.43
C LEU A 68 -6.12 5.98 -0.90
N VAL A 69 -6.25 5.67 -2.20
CA VAL A 69 -7.48 5.15 -2.83
C VAL A 69 -7.15 3.80 -3.49
N LEU A 70 -7.88 2.76 -3.14
CA LEU A 70 -7.48 1.36 -3.41
C LEU A 70 -8.25 0.68 -4.53
N SER A 71 -9.27 1.36 -5.06
CA SER A 71 -10.13 0.91 -6.16
C SER A 71 -9.80 1.57 -7.50
N ASP A 72 -8.65 2.23 -7.59
CA ASP A 72 -8.25 3.06 -8.72
C ASP A 72 -7.21 2.35 -9.60
N ALA A 73 -7.34 2.52 -10.92
CA ALA A 73 -6.37 2.08 -11.93
C ALA A 73 -4.99 2.76 -11.79
N ALA A 74 -4.86 3.83 -10.99
CA ALA A 74 -3.56 4.41 -10.67
C ALA A 74 -2.66 3.52 -9.81
N TRP A 75 -3.22 2.53 -9.11
CA TRP A 75 -2.50 1.72 -8.14
C TRP A 75 -2.38 0.25 -8.56
N SER A 76 -1.16 -0.27 -8.53
CA SER A 76 -0.90 -1.71 -8.65
C SER A 76 -0.81 -2.33 -7.25
N VAL A 77 -1.57 -3.41 -7.02
CA VAL A 77 -1.69 -4.08 -5.73
C VAL A 77 -1.06 -5.47 -5.81
N CYS A 78 -0.07 -5.73 -4.96
CA CYS A 78 0.52 -7.06 -4.77
C CYS A 78 0.12 -7.57 -3.38
N THR A 79 -0.68 -8.63 -3.32
CA THR A 79 -1.27 -9.16 -2.09
C THR A 79 -0.58 -10.45 -1.68
N ALA A 80 -0.11 -10.55 -0.43
CA ALA A 80 0.49 -11.78 0.09
C ALA A 80 -0.55 -12.90 0.27
N THR A 81 -0.09 -14.16 0.27
CA THR A 81 -0.96 -15.31 0.52
C THR A 81 -1.23 -15.50 2.01
N SER A 82 -0.24 -15.20 2.86
CA SER A 82 -0.35 -15.22 4.31
C SER A 82 -1.27 -14.11 4.86
N SER A 83 -2.08 -14.46 5.86
CA SER A 83 -2.88 -13.50 6.63
C SER A 83 -2.09 -12.90 7.78
N VAL A 84 -2.54 -11.74 8.26
CA VAL A 84 -2.01 -11.11 9.48
C VAL A 84 -2.26 -11.99 10.71
N VAL A 85 -1.24 -12.13 11.55
CA VAL A 85 -1.32 -12.80 12.85
C VAL A 85 -1.08 -11.76 13.96
N VAL A 86 -2.06 -11.62 14.86
CA VAL A 86 -2.02 -10.65 15.96
C VAL A 86 -1.09 -11.13 17.06
N GLY A 87 -0.39 -10.19 17.69
CA GLY A 87 0.49 -10.45 18.83
C GLY A 87 1.88 -10.93 18.45
N GLU A 88 2.14 -11.21 17.18
CA GLU A 88 3.42 -11.69 16.65
C GLU A 88 4.16 -10.59 15.87
N TRP A 89 5.49 -10.59 15.98
CA TRP A 89 6.33 -9.76 15.12
C TRP A 89 6.36 -10.37 13.72
N THR A 90 6.05 -9.56 12.71
CA THR A 90 6.10 -9.95 11.29
C THR A 90 6.95 -8.95 10.53
N HIS A 91 7.88 -9.44 9.70
CA HIS A 91 8.59 -8.62 8.73
C HIS A 91 7.84 -8.63 7.40
N ILE A 92 7.66 -7.46 6.81
CA ILE A 92 7.04 -7.27 5.51
C ILE A 92 7.98 -6.46 4.64
N ALA A 93 8.21 -6.92 3.41
CA ALA A 93 8.94 -6.17 2.40
C ALA A 93 8.19 -6.15 1.07
N GLY A 94 8.14 -4.99 0.43
CA GLY A 94 7.66 -4.80 -0.94
C GLY A 94 8.81 -4.37 -1.83
N THR A 95 8.94 -4.98 -3.02
CA THR A 95 9.93 -4.55 -4.01
C THR A 95 9.28 -4.29 -5.36
N TYR A 96 9.84 -3.34 -6.09
CA TYR A 96 9.55 -3.08 -7.48
C TYR A 96 10.87 -2.97 -8.23
N ALA A 97 11.03 -3.70 -9.33
CA ALA A 97 12.18 -3.56 -10.22
C ALA A 97 11.80 -4.00 -11.63
N GLY A 98 12.08 -3.15 -12.63
CA GLY A 98 11.93 -3.53 -14.05
C GLY A 98 10.52 -3.98 -14.44
N GLY A 99 9.47 -3.41 -13.83
CA GLY A 99 8.08 -3.78 -14.10
C GLY A 99 7.59 -5.03 -13.35
N VAL A 100 8.37 -5.51 -12.37
CA VAL A 100 8.00 -6.63 -11.50
C VAL A 100 7.84 -6.12 -10.07
N GLN A 101 6.65 -6.35 -9.50
CA GLN A 101 6.30 -6.03 -8.12
C GLN A 101 6.27 -7.32 -7.28
N ARG A 102 6.80 -7.29 -6.06
CA ARG A 102 6.84 -8.44 -5.15
C ARG A 102 6.47 -8.05 -3.74
N ILE A 103 5.96 -9.03 -2.98
CA ILE A 103 5.78 -8.93 -1.54
C ILE A 103 6.38 -10.15 -0.84
N PHE A 104 7.05 -9.90 0.27
CA PHE A 104 7.71 -10.88 1.12
C PHE A 104 7.15 -10.79 2.54
N VAL A 105 6.94 -11.94 3.18
CA VAL A 105 6.53 -12.06 4.59
C VAL A 105 7.57 -12.90 5.31
N ASN A 106 8.18 -12.37 6.38
CA ASN A 106 9.28 -13.02 7.12
C ASN A 106 10.43 -13.49 6.21
N GLY A 107 10.77 -12.67 5.21
CA GLY A 107 11.83 -12.95 4.24
C GLY A 107 11.48 -13.96 3.15
N VAL A 108 10.28 -14.53 3.14
CA VAL A 108 9.81 -15.48 2.12
C VAL A 108 9.01 -14.74 1.06
N LEU A 109 9.31 -14.98 -0.22
CA LEU A 109 8.53 -14.46 -1.34
C LEU A 109 7.14 -15.11 -1.34
N GLU A 110 6.11 -14.28 -1.29
CA GLU A 110 4.72 -14.73 -1.21
C GLU A 110 3.99 -14.52 -2.54
N THR A 111 4.21 -13.39 -3.20
CA THR A 111 3.53 -13.07 -4.46
C THR A 111 4.40 -12.18 -5.33
N GLU A 112 4.28 -12.38 -6.65
CA GLU A 112 4.95 -11.61 -7.70
C GLU A 112 3.92 -11.21 -8.76
N ALA A 113 3.93 -9.94 -9.17
CA ALA A 113 3.15 -9.41 -10.28
C ALA A 113 4.07 -8.83 -11.35
N THR A 114 3.91 -9.29 -12.59
CA THR A 114 4.72 -8.87 -13.75
C THR A 114 3.92 -7.96 -14.68
N GLY A 115 4.61 -7.16 -15.50
CA GLY A 115 3.96 -6.27 -16.47
C GLY A 115 3.38 -5.02 -15.82
N VAL A 116 3.84 -4.68 -14.61
CA VAL A 116 3.48 -3.43 -13.94
C VAL A 116 4.17 -2.30 -14.71
N THR A 117 3.38 -1.40 -15.29
CA THR A 117 3.84 -0.45 -16.32
C THR A 117 4.97 0.46 -15.85
N ARG A 118 4.74 1.18 -14.75
CA ARG A 118 5.77 2.00 -14.12
C ARG A 118 5.38 2.36 -12.69
N MET A 119 6.40 2.68 -11.90
CA MET A 119 6.22 3.36 -10.62
C MET A 119 6.49 4.86 -10.76
N SER A 120 5.54 5.68 -10.31
CA SER A 120 5.72 7.12 -10.09
C SER A 120 6.11 7.36 -8.62
N PRO A 121 7.25 8.01 -8.33
CA PRO A 121 7.63 8.33 -6.95
C PRO A 121 6.79 9.50 -6.44
N ASN A 122 6.44 9.48 -5.16
CA ASN A 122 5.96 10.68 -4.48
C ASN A 122 7.12 11.67 -4.32
N LEU A 123 6.92 12.92 -4.72
CA LEU A 123 7.92 14.01 -4.66
C LEU A 123 7.49 15.20 -3.81
N ASP A 124 6.25 15.21 -3.32
CA ASP A 124 5.60 16.40 -2.72
C ASP A 124 4.84 16.09 -1.42
N GLY A 125 4.71 14.83 -1.03
CA GLY A 125 4.09 14.38 0.21
C GLY A 125 5.05 13.68 1.18
N PRO A 126 4.72 13.62 2.48
CA PRO A 126 5.55 12.95 3.47
C PRO A 126 5.51 11.42 3.34
N VAL A 127 6.39 10.75 4.09
CA VAL A 127 6.21 9.35 4.48
C VAL A 127 5.51 9.34 5.83
N LEU A 128 4.38 8.63 5.91
CA LEU A 128 3.56 8.51 7.11
C LEU A 128 3.59 7.07 7.61
N PHE A 129 3.65 6.89 8.94
CA PHE A 129 3.52 5.60 9.61
C PHE A 129 2.17 5.53 10.30
N GLY A 130 1.44 4.43 10.13
CA GLY A 130 0.09 4.29 10.66
C GLY A 130 -0.94 5.18 9.96
N GLY A 131 -2.05 5.43 10.66
CA GLY A 131 -3.20 6.22 10.21
C GLY A 131 -4.45 5.36 10.10
N GLY A 132 -5.58 5.87 10.60
CA GLY A 132 -6.88 5.26 10.39
C GLY A 132 -7.39 5.53 8.97
N CYS A 133 -8.24 4.65 8.46
CA CYS A 133 -9.13 4.95 7.35
C CYS A 133 -10.50 5.26 7.99
N GLU A 134 -11.29 6.19 7.46
CA GLU A 134 -12.71 6.33 7.85
C GLU A 134 -13.63 5.85 6.73
N ALA A 135 -14.69 5.15 7.14
CA ALA A 135 -15.56 4.32 6.32
C ALA A 135 -16.49 5.06 5.35
N ALA A 136 -16.45 6.39 5.29
CA ALA A 136 -17.43 7.12 4.48
C ALA A 136 -17.14 7.06 2.97
N THR A 137 -15.89 6.77 2.55
CA THR A 137 -15.48 6.99 1.14
C THR A 137 -14.35 6.08 0.59
N THR A 138 -13.84 5.07 1.31
CA THR A 138 -12.67 4.25 0.87
C THR A 138 -11.36 5.07 0.83
N GLN A 139 -11.04 5.73 1.95
CA GLN A 139 -10.06 6.84 1.99
C GLN A 139 -9.19 6.82 3.25
N CYS A 140 -7.87 6.67 3.09
CA CYS A 140 -6.90 6.80 4.20
C CYS A 140 -6.29 8.22 4.22
N GLY A 141 -6.74 9.08 5.13
CA GLY A 141 -6.21 10.43 5.39
C GLY A 141 -5.98 10.64 6.89
N ASP A 142 -5.33 11.74 7.26
CA ASP A 142 -4.89 12.06 8.64
C ASP A 142 -5.90 11.74 9.76
#